data_AF-A0A1I5AAM4-F1
#
_entry.id   AF-A0A1I5AAM4-F1
#
_cell.length_a   1.000
_cell.length_b   1.000
_cell.length_c   1.000
_cell.angle_alpha   90.00
_cell.angle_beta   90.00
_cell.angle_gamma   90.00
#
_symmetry.space_group_name_H-M   'P 1'
#
loop_
_entity.id
_entity.type
_entity.pdbx_description
1 polymer ?
#
loop_
_entity_poly.entity_id
_entity_poly.type
_entity_poly.pdbx_seq_one_letter_code
_entity_poly.pdbx_strand_id
1 'polypeptide(L)'
;KSHSVVTYLTGTFLLLGVIFYYYFEILLSSKILFIKREISFYISFITLIYFLTTTPIFIYYKYFTTKSPEFVELSSIVLIAMNIFMYSFYSIVFLRLANKKKIYPKNLKNAL
;
A
#
# COMPACT_ATOMS: atom_id res chain seq x y z
N LYS A 1 1.19 15.98 24.40
CA LYS A 1 0.37 15.29 23.36
C LYS A 1 0.84 15.57 21.91
N SER A 2 2.14 15.79 21.67
CA SER A 2 2.68 16.10 20.31
C SER A 2 3.46 14.93 19.66
N HIS A 3 3.80 13.88 20.44
CA HIS A 3 4.67 12.81 19.96
C HIS A 3 4.01 11.87 18.93
N SER A 4 2.69 11.68 18.94
CA SER A 4 2.03 10.71 18.05
C SER A 4 2.05 11.14 16.58
N VAL A 5 1.79 12.42 16.30
CA VAL A 5 1.74 12.95 14.92
C VAL A 5 3.13 12.97 14.28
N VAL A 6 4.14 13.38 15.05
CA VAL A 6 5.53 13.41 14.56
C VAL A 6 6.01 12.00 14.24
N THR A 7 5.79 11.03 15.14
CA THR A 7 6.16 9.63 14.89
C THR A 7 5.44 9.06 13.67
N TYR A 8 4.15 9.35 13.50
CA TYR A 8 3.39 8.92 12.33
C TYR A 8 3.97 9.48 11.03
N LEU A 9 4.21 10.79 10.97
CA LEU A 9 4.78 11.45 9.79
C LEU A 9 6.18 10.91 9.47
N THR A 10 7.06 10.80 10.47
CA THR A 10 8.39 10.23 10.28
C THR A 10 8.31 8.80 9.74
N GLY A 11 7.43 7.97 10.31
CA GLY A 11 7.20 6.61 9.84
C GLY A 11 6.73 6.56 8.39
N THR A 12 5.77 7.42 8.02
CA THR A 12 5.28 7.53 6.64
C THR A 12 6.37 7.97 5.66
N PHE A 13 7.17 8.98 6.01
CA PHE A 13 8.28 9.42 5.14
C PHE A 13 9.34 8.34 4.97
N LEU A 14 9.68 7.62 6.04
CA LEU A 14 10.63 6.52 5.98
C LEU A 14 10.10 5.41 5.07
N LEU A 15 8.84 5.04 5.22
CA LEU A 15 8.18 4.02 4.41
C LEU A 15 8.08 4.43 2.92
N LEU A 16 7.74 5.69 2.64
CA LEU A 16 7.76 6.24 1.29
C LEU A 16 9.18 6.19 0.69
N GLY A 17 10.20 6.56 1.47
CA GLY A 17 11.60 6.47 1.05
C GLY A 17 12.01 5.06 0.67
N VAL A 18 11.61 4.06 1.46
CA VAL A 18 11.85 2.63 1.16
C VAL A 18 11.14 2.20 -0.12
N ILE A 19 9.89 2.62 -0.34
CA ILE A 19 9.14 2.30 -1.56
C ILE A 19 9.79 2.95 -2.79
N PHE A 20 10.21 4.21 -2.68
CA PHE A 20 10.92 4.89 -3.77
C PHE A 20 12.25 4.23 -4.09
N TYR A 21 13.03 3.85 -3.07
CA TYR A 21 14.27 3.11 -3.26
C TYR A 21 14.02 1.77 -3.97
N TYR A 22 12.98 1.03 -3.56
CA TYR A 22 12.57 -0.21 -4.22
C TYR A 22 12.21 0.01 -5.70
N TYR A 23 11.48 1.07 -6.03
CA TYR A 23 11.15 1.39 -7.42
C TYR A 23 12.38 1.81 -8.23
N PHE A 24 13.29 2.57 -7.62
CA PHE A 24 14.54 2.94 -8.25
C PHE A 24 15.39 1.70 -8.59
N GLU A 25 15.52 0.75 -7.65
CA GLU A 25 16.22 -0.52 -7.89
C GLU A 25 15.60 -1.30 -9.06
N ILE A 26 14.26 -1.39 -9.12
CA ILE A 26 13.60 -2.13 -10.20
C ILE A 26 13.76 -1.43 -11.55
N LEU A 27 13.67 -0.10 -11.60
CA LEU A 27 13.83 0.68 -12.83
C LEU A 27 15.24 0.53 -13.42
N LEU A 28 16.26 0.45 -12.57
CA LEU A 28 17.64 0.23 -12.98
C LEU A 28 17.97 -1.23 -13.32
N SER A 29 17.14 -2.17 -12.88
CA SER A 29 17.38 -3.59 -13.06
C SER A 29 16.68 -4.13 -14.32
N SER A 30 17.27 -5.16 -14.94
CA SER A 30 16.60 -5.99 -15.94
C SER A 30 15.32 -6.68 -15.41
N LYS A 31 15.09 -6.64 -14.08
CA LYS A 31 13.84 -7.03 -13.40
C LYS A 31 12.61 -6.23 -13.88
N ILE A 32 12.78 -5.04 -14.47
CA ILE A 32 11.66 -4.22 -14.97
C ILE A 32 10.75 -5.00 -15.94
N LEU A 33 11.31 -5.92 -16.73
CA LEU A 33 10.56 -6.74 -17.68
C LEU A 33 9.60 -7.74 -17.01
N PHE A 34 9.93 -8.17 -15.78
CA PHE A 34 9.14 -9.14 -15.01
C PHE A 34 8.34 -8.51 -13.87
N ILE A 35 8.35 -7.17 -13.73
CA ILE A 35 7.74 -6.45 -12.62
C ILE A 35 6.24 -6.75 -12.45
N LYS A 36 5.51 -6.95 -13.57
CA LYS A 36 4.08 -7.31 -13.56
C LYS A 36 3.81 -8.70 -12.96
N ARG A 37 4.84 -9.51 -12.77
CA ARG A 37 4.75 -10.83 -12.14
C ARG A 37 5.07 -10.78 -10.65
N GLU A 38 5.78 -9.75 -10.20
CA GLU A 38 6.23 -9.59 -8.82
C GLU A 38 5.11 -9.06 -7.93
N ILE A 39 4.80 -9.82 -6.88
CA ILE A 39 3.75 -9.48 -5.93
C ILE A 39 4.13 -8.26 -5.10
N SER A 40 5.42 -8.13 -4.76
CA SER A 40 5.96 -6.99 -4.01
C SER A 40 5.72 -5.66 -4.71
N PHE A 41 5.68 -5.64 -6.05
CA PHE A 41 5.34 -4.44 -6.81
C PHE A 41 3.89 -4.01 -6.60
N TYR A 42 2.94 -4.96 -6.66
CA TYR A 42 1.54 -4.64 -6.41
C TYR A 42 1.31 -4.16 -4.98
N ILE A 43 1.91 -4.84 -3.99
CA ILE A 43 1.78 -4.46 -2.58
C ILE A 43 2.32 -3.04 -2.36
N SER A 44 3.55 -2.76 -2.81
CA SER A 44 4.15 -1.42 -2.66
C SER A 44 3.36 -0.33 -3.37
N PHE A 45 2.75 -0.63 -4.53
CA PHE A 45 1.94 0.34 -5.28
C PHE A 45 0.65 0.72 -4.54
N ILE A 46 -0.06 -0.28 -4.00
CA ILE A 46 -1.26 -0.05 -3.19
C ILE A 46 -0.90 0.74 -1.92
N THR A 47 0.20 0.37 -1.25
CA THR A 47 0.73 1.10 -0.09
C THR A 47 1.02 2.56 -0.42
N LEU A 48 1.67 2.83 -1.56
CA LEU A 48 2.02 4.17 -2.00
C LEU A 48 0.77 5.04 -2.19
N ILE A 49 -0.26 4.53 -2.88
CA ILE A 49 -1.53 5.25 -3.09
C ILE A 49 -2.20 5.57 -1.75
N TYR A 50 -2.23 4.59 -0.84
CA TYR A 50 -2.82 4.77 0.48
C TYR A 50 -2.12 5.89 1.27
N PHE A 51 -0.78 5.83 1.40
CA PHE A 51 -0.05 6.85 2.17
C PHE A 51 -0.06 8.21 1.48
N LEU A 52 0.00 8.28 0.15
CA LEU A 52 -0.06 9.54 -0.59
C LEU A 52 -1.41 10.25 -0.39
N THR A 53 -2.50 9.49 -0.29
CA THR A 53 -3.85 10.06 -0.13
C THR A 53 -4.19 10.38 1.32
N THR A 54 -3.79 9.51 2.26
CA THR A 54 -4.17 9.66 3.68
C THR A 54 -3.28 10.66 4.44
N THR A 55 -2.01 10.82 4.06
CA THR A 55 -1.07 11.72 4.77
C THR A 55 -1.51 13.19 4.76
N PRO A 56 -1.91 13.79 3.61
CA PRO A 56 -2.43 15.16 3.61
C PRO A 56 -3.64 15.31 4.51
N ILE A 57 -4.54 14.33 4.51
CA ILE A 57 -5.73 14.32 5.37
C ILE A 57 -5.31 14.37 6.84
N PHE A 58 -4.36 13.55 7.27
CA PHE A 58 -3.86 13.55 8.65
C PHE A 58 -3.20 14.88 9.05
N ILE A 59 -2.46 15.51 8.13
CA ILE A 59 -1.86 16.83 8.37
C ILE A 59 -2.96 17.88 8.57
N TYR A 60 -3.94 17.93 7.66
CA TYR A 60 -5.02 18.92 7.71
C TYR A 60 -6.05 18.67 8.81
N TYR A 61 -6.22 17.42 9.25
CA TYR A 61 -7.16 17.05 10.30
C TYR A 61 -6.93 17.86 11.58
N LYS A 62 -5.67 18.16 11.93
CA LYS A 62 -5.30 18.97 13.10
C LYS A 62 -5.79 20.42 13.03
N TYR A 63 -5.93 20.97 11.82
CA TYR A 63 -6.23 22.39 11.61
C TYR A 63 -7.73 22.67 11.48
N PHE A 64 -8.52 21.66 11.08
CA PHE A 64 -9.90 21.86 10.63
C PHE A 64 -10.97 21.11 11.44
N THR A 65 -10.60 20.37 12.50
CA THR A 65 -11.52 19.45 13.23
C THR A 65 -12.80 20.11 13.74
N THR A 66 -12.74 21.36 14.22
CA THR A 66 -13.88 22.05 14.84
C THR A 66 -14.42 23.22 14.02
N LYS A 67 -13.69 23.65 12.99
CA LYS A 67 -14.02 24.85 12.19
C LYS A 67 -14.66 24.50 10.83
N SER A 68 -14.56 23.26 10.39
CA SER A 68 -14.98 22.88 9.03
C SER A 68 -15.61 21.49 9.03
N PRO A 69 -16.90 21.36 9.37
CA PRO A 69 -17.59 20.07 9.42
C PRO A 69 -17.56 19.33 8.06
N GLU A 70 -17.65 20.07 6.95
CA GLU A 70 -17.56 19.51 5.59
C GLU A 70 -16.22 18.80 5.33
N PHE A 71 -15.11 19.36 5.81
CA PHE A 71 -13.80 18.72 5.69
C PHE A 71 -13.73 17.43 6.52
N VAL A 72 -14.34 17.42 7.71
CA VAL A 72 -14.35 16.24 8.59
C VAL A 72 -15.14 15.10 7.98
N GLU A 73 -16.30 15.39 7.38
CA GLU A 73 -17.12 14.41 6.68
C GLU A 73 -16.38 13.83 5.46
N LEU A 74 -15.86 14.70 4.59
CA LEU A 74 -15.10 14.30 3.40
C LEU A 74 -13.88 13.45 3.76
N SER A 75 -13.06 13.91 4.71
CA SER A 75 -11.88 13.18 5.15
C SER A 75 -12.22 11.80 5.73
N SER A 76 -13.32 11.70 6.48
CA SER A 76 -13.80 10.43 7.04
C SER A 76 -14.21 9.46 5.94
N ILE A 77 -14.99 9.92 4.95
CA ILE A 77 -15.40 9.10 3.80
C ILE A 77 -14.19 8.62 3.01
N VAL A 78 -13.23 9.52 2.73
CA VAL A 78 -12.01 9.16 1.98
C VAL A 78 -11.16 8.17 2.76
N LEU A 79 -10.99 8.33 4.07
CA LEU A 79 -10.25 7.38 4.90
C LEU A 79 -10.90 5.99 4.89
N ILE A 80 -12.23 5.92 5.01
CA ILE A 80 -12.98 4.66 4.94
C ILE A 80 -12.80 4.01 3.56
N ALA A 81 -12.97 4.78 2.49
CA ALA A 81 -12.81 4.29 1.12
C ALA A 81 -11.39 3.76 0.86
N MET A 82 -10.35 4.47 1.32
CA MET A 82 -8.95 4.06 1.17
C MET A 82 -8.61 2.80 1.98
N ASN A 83 -9.21 2.63 3.16
CA ASN A 83 -9.07 1.39 3.93
C ASN A 83 -9.71 0.21 3.19
N ILE A 84 -10.96 0.35 2.74
CA ILE A 84 -11.64 -0.70 1.96
C ILE A 84 -10.82 -1.04 0.72
N PHE A 85 -10.39 -0.03 -0.04
CA PHE A 85 -9.54 -0.19 -1.21
C PHE A 85 -8.28 -1.00 -0.88
N MET A 86 -7.50 -0.58 0.12
CA MET A 86 -6.24 -1.24 0.48
C MET A 86 -6.46 -2.72 0.87
N TYR A 87 -7.41 -2.99 1.77
CA TYR A 87 -7.67 -4.36 2.24
C TYR A 87 -8.23 -5.26 1.15
N SER A 88 -9.14 -4.75 0.30
CA SER A 88 -9.66 -5.51 -0.85
C SER A 88 -8.53 -5.89 -1.81
N PHE A 89 -7.66 -4.94 -2.16
CA PHE A 89 -6.55 -5.22 -3.09
C PHE A 89 -5.52 -6.18 -2.50
N TYR A 90 -5.14 -6.04 -1.23
CA TYR A 90 -4.27 -7.02 -0.57
C TYR A 90 -4.88 -8.42 -0.54
N SER A 91 -6.18 -8.51 -0.27
CA SER A 91 -6.88 -9.80 -0.29
C SER A 91 -6.84 -10.43 -1.69
N ILE A 92 -7.07 -9.65 -2.75
CA ILE A 92 -6.99 -10.12 -4.15
C ILE A 92 -5.57 -10.59 -4.49
N VAL A 93 -4.55 -9.81 -4.14
CA VAL A 93 -3.15 -10.15 -4.37
C VAL A 93 -2.76 -11.44 -3.64
N PHE A 94 -3.19 -11.58 -2.39
CA PHE A 94 -2.96 -12.78 -1.58
C PHE A 94 -3.67 -14.01 -2.14
N LEU A 95 -4.95 -13.89 -2.52
CA LEU A 95 -5.70 -14.97 -3.16
C LEU A 95 -5.05 -15.41 -4.49
N ARG A 96 -4.57 -14.46 -5.30
CA ARG A 96 -3.84 -14.75 -6.53
C ARG A 96 -2.55 -15.53 -6.26
N LEU A 97 -1.80 -15.17 -5.20
CA LEU A 97 -0.61 -15.91 -4.77
C LEU A 97 -0.97 -17.34 -4.32
N ALA A 98 -2.00 -17.49 -3.48
CA ALA A 98 -2.44 -18.79 -2.98
C ALA A 98 -2.87 -19.74 -4.11
N ASN A 99 -3.56 -19.21 -5.13
CA ASN A 99 -4.00 -19.99 -6.29
C ASN A 99 -2.85 -20.43 -7.20
N LYS A 100 -1.77 -19.64 -7.33
CA LYS A 100 -0.58 -20.06 -8.07
C LYS A 100 0.15 -21.24 -7.41
N LYS A 101 0.16 -21.31 -6.08
CA LYS A 101 0.83 -22.39 -5.33
C LYS A 101 0.19 -23.76 -5.56
N LYS A 102 -1.13 -23.81 -5.85
CA LYS A 102 -1.87 -25.06 -6.13
C LYS A 102 -1.53 -25.67 -7.51
N ILE A 103 -0.95 -24.91 -8.43
CA ILE A 103 -0.62 -25.38 -9.79
C ILE A 103 0.72 -26.17 -9.82
N TYR A 104 1.54 -26.07 -8.77
CA TYR A 104 2.85 -26.75 -8.68
C TYR A 104 2.96 -27.77 -7.51
N PRO A 105 2.06 -28.76 -7.40
CA PRO A 105 2.49 -30.07 -6.92
C PRO A 105 1.68 -31.24 -7.52
N LYS A 106 1.39 -31.25 -8.83
CA LYS A 106 0.71 -32.41 -9.46
C LYS A 106 1.57 -33.19 -10.47
N ASN A 107 2.60 -32.58 -11.05
CA ASN A 107 3.40 -33.24 -12.10
C ASN A 107 4.64 -33.99 -11.61
N LEU A 108 4.96 -33.98 -10.32
CA LEU A 108 6.12 -34.74 -9.77
C LEU A 108 5.75 -36.15 -9.28
N LYS A 109 4.45 -36.45 -9.12
CA LYS A 109 4.00 -37.78 -8.67
C LYS A 109 3.88 -38.81 -9.79
N ASN A 110 4.06 -38.41 -11.04
CA ASN A 110 4.00 -39.30 -12.21
C ASN A 110 5.39 -39.56 -12.83
N ALA A 111 6.47 -39.18 -12.13
CA ALA A 111 7.86 -39.29 -12.58
C ALA A 111 8.74 -40.15 -11.66
N LEU A 112 8.12 -40.88 -10.71
CA LEU A 112 8.72 -41.91 -9.86
C LEU A 112 7.91 -43.19 -10.07
#